data_AF-A0A950JMU0-F1
#
_entry.id   AF-A0A950JMU0-F1
#
_cell.length_a   1.000
_cell.length_b   1.000
_cell.length_c   1.000
_cell.angle_alpha   90.00
_cell.angle_beta   90.00
_cell.angle_gamma   90.00
#
_symmetry.space_group_name_H-M   'P 1'
#
loop_
_entity.id
_entity.type
_entity.pdbx_description
1 polymer ?
#
loop_
_entity_poly.entity_id
_entity_poly.type
_entity_poly.pdbx_seq_one_letter_code
_entity_poly.pdbx_strand_id
1 'polypeptide(L)' 'DPLFKRLANDLATTTYHQNYFDQDLGPAVGRVINDVSVSVAAGEMTPEAAAAAIQEAADQQ' A
#
# COMPACT_ATOMS: atom_id res chain seq x y z
N ASP A 1 20.01 19.08 -12.50
CA ASP A 1 19.38 18.15 -13.45
C ASP A 1 17.86 18.41 -13.48
N PRO A 2 17.27 18.66 -14.66
CA PRO A 2 15.83 18.91 -14.83
C PRO A 2 14.93 17.77 -14.34
N LEU A 3 15.37 16.51 -14.41
CA LEU A 3 14.60 15.36 -13.93
C LEU A 3 14.39 15.42 -12.42
N PHE A 4 15.45 15.70 -11.66
CA PHE A 4 15.36 15.81 -10.20
C PHE A 4 14.50 16.99 -9.76
N LYS A 5 14.55 18.13 -10.47
CA LYS A 5 13.67 19.27 -10.19
C LYS A 5 12.20 18.94 -10.43
N ARG A 6 11.90 18.19 -11.51
CA ARG A 6 10.54 17.76 -11.82
C ARG A 6 10.03 16.76 -10.78
N LEU A 7 10.82 15.75 -10.44
CA LEU A 7 10.49 14.79 -9.40
C LEU A 7 10.20 15.48 -8.06
N ALA A 8 11.01 16.47 -7.66
CA ALA A 8 10.80 17.21 -6.43
C ALA A 8 9.49 18.03 -6.45
N ASN A 9 9.16 18.68 -7.57
CA ASN A 9 7.90 19.41 -7.71
C ASN A 9 6.68 18.47 -7.70
N ASP A 10 6.79 17.32 -8.38
CA ASP A 10 5.72 16.34 -8.41
C ASP A 10 5.47 15.83 -6.98
N LEU A 11 6.52 15.42 -6.25
CA LEU A 11 6.44 15.01 -4.84
C LEU A 11 5.88 16.11 -3.91
N ALA A 12 6.23 17.38 -4.13
CA ALA A 12 5.76 18.50 -3.32
C ALA A 12 4.27 18.84 -3.55
N THR A 13 3.67 18.36 -4.65
CA THR A 13 2.30 18.71 -5.04
C THR A 13 1.34 17.52 -5.05
N THR A 14 1.83 16.28 -4.84
CA THR A 14 0.98 15.10 -4.78
C THR A 14 0.04 15.15 -3.57
N THR A 15 -1.25 14.89 -3.80
CA THR A 15 -2.24 14.72 -2.73
C THR A 15 -2.12 13.37 -2.01
N TYR A 16 -1.57 12.36 -2.69
CA TYR A 16 -1.43 11.00 -2.18
C TYR A 16 0.04 10.66 -2.00
N HIS A 17 0.39 10.22 -0.79
CA HIS A 17 1.72 9.69 -0.48
C HIS A 17 1.61 8.17 -0.31
N GLN A 18 2.57 7.44 -0.87
CA GLN A 18 2.60 5.99 -0.70
C GLN A 18 2.99 5.66 0.73
N ASN A 19 2.09 5.01 1.47
CA ASN A 19 2.39 4.50 2.79
C ASN A 19 3.16 3.17 2.62
N TYR A 20 4.37 3.10 3.17
CA TYR A 20 5.13 1.84 3.26
C TYR A 20 4.65 1.06 4.48
N PHE A 21 3.45 0.47 4.39
CA PHE A 21 2.78 -0.16 5.52
C PHE A 21 3.57 -1.32 6.15
N ASP A 22 4.50 -1.92 5.43
CA ASP A 22 5.45 -2.92 5.94
C ASP A 22 6.47 -2.35 6.93
N GLN A 23 6.76 -1.04 6.87
CA GLN A 23 7.58 -0.36 7.88
C GLN A 23 6.82 -0.04 9.17
N ASP A 24 5.51 0.19 9.07
CA ASP A 24 4.68 0.56 10.23
C ASP A 24 4.05 -0.67 10.92
N LEU A 25 3.63 -1.69 10.17
CA LEU A 25 2.88 -2.85 10.66
C LEU A 25 3.72 -4.13 10.73
N GLY A 26 4.97 -4.05 10.30
CA GLY A 26 5.86 -5.18 10.14
C GLY A 26 5.68 -5.91 8.80
N PRO A 27 6.67 -6.72 8.40
CA PRO A 27 6.77 -7.24 7.03
C PRO A 27 5.71 -8.28 6.66
N ALA A 28 4.98 -8.85 7.62
CA ALA A 28 3.91 -9.81 7.37
C ALA A 28 2.62 -9.09 6.95
N VAL A 29 2.01 -8.34 7.88
CA VAL A 29 0.75 -7.62 7.65
C VAL A 29 0.88 -6.50 6.63
N GLY A 30 1.97 -5.73 6.67
CA GLY A 30 2.13 -4.59 5.77
C GLY A 30 2.29 -4.98 4.29
N ARG A 31 2.89 -6.15 3.99
CA ARG A 31 2.94 -6.68 2.62
C ARG A 31 1.55 -7.04 2.12
N VAL A 32 0.77 -7.74 2.95
CA VAL A 32 -0.59 -8.16 2.57
C VAL A 32 -1.47 -6.95 2.30
N ILE A 33 -1.40 -5.92 3.14
CA ILE A 33 -2.15 -4.67 2.91
C ILE A 33 -1.77 -4.03 1.57
N ASN A 34 -0.48 -3.97 1.22
CA ASN A 34 -0.05 -3.42 -0.07
C ASN A 34 -0.64 -4.20 -1.26
N ASP A 35 -0.58 -5.53 -1.24
CA ASP A 35 -1.03 -6.37 -2.36
C ASP A 35 -2.56 -6.34 -2.53
N VAL A 36 -3.31 -6.41 -1.43
CA VAL A 36 -4.79 -6.44 -1.51
C VAL A 36 -5.36 -5.06 -1.88
N SER A 37 -4.69 -3.96 -1.49
CA SER A 37 -5.14 -2.61 -1.83
C SER A 37 -5.19 -2.38 -3.34
N VAL A 38 -4.16 -2.85 -4.06
CA VAL A 38 -4.09 -2.78 -5.53
C VAL A 38 -5.18 -3.66 -6.15
N SER A 39 -5.31 -4.89 -5.67
CA SER A 39 -6.29 -5.86 -6.19
C SER A 39 -7.73 -5.38 -6.03
N VAL A 40 -8.07 -4.78 -4.88
CA VAL A 40 -9.39 -4.19 -4.64
C VAL A 40 -9.63 -2.98 -5.54
N ALA A 41 -8.66 -2.09 -5.69
CA ALA A 41 -8.78 -0.92 -6.57
C ALA A 41 -8.94 -1.31 -8.05
N ALA A 42 -8.32 -2.42 -8.46
CA ALA A 42 -8.47 -2.99 -9.81
C ALA A 42 -9.80 -3.74 -10.02
N GLY A 43 -10.56 -4.00 -8.95
CA GLY A 43 -11.78 -4.81 -9.00
C GLY A 43 -11.53 -6.33 -9.12
N GLU A 44 -10.29 -6.76 -8.88
CA GLU A 44 -9.86 -8.16 -8.97
C GLU A 44 -10.11 -8.92 -7.65
N MET A 45 -10.31 -8.19 -6.56
CA MET A 45 -10.60 -8.72 -5.22
C MET A 45 -11.74 -7.94 -4.56
N THR A 46 -12.60 -8.63 -3.81
CA THR A 46 -13.65 -7.94 -3.04
C THR A 46 -13.08 -7.38 -1.73
N PRO A 47 -13.67 -6.30 -1.19
CA PRO A 47 -13.24 -5.75 0.10
C PRO A 47 -13.27 -6.77 1.25
N GLU A 48 -14.24 -7.69 1.25
CA GLU A 48 -14.39 -8.72 2.29
C GLU A 48 -13.25 -9.74 2.23
N ALA A 49 -12.86 -10.16 1.02
CA ALA A 49 -11.74 -11.07 0.84
C ALA A 49 -10.41 -10.42 1.24
N ALA A 50 -10.23 -9.13 0.92
CA ALA A 50 -9.06 -8.36 1.35
C ALA A 50 -8.97 -8.25 2.87
N ALA A 51 -10.09 -7.95 3.54
CA ALA A 51 -10.15 -7.88 4.99
C ALA A 51 -9.81 -9.22 5.67
N ALA A 52 -10.32 -10.33 5.14
CA ALA A 52 -10.00 -11.66 5.64
C ALA A 52 -8.50 -11.99 5.52
N ALA A 53 -7.88 -11.67 4.38
CA ALA A 53 -6.44 -11.89 4.17
C ALA A 53 -5.58 -11.06 5.14
N ILE A 54 -5.98 -9.81 5.42
CA ILE A 54 -5.30 -8.95 6.40
C ILE A 54 -5.42 -9.55 7.81
N GLN A 55 -6.61 -10.01 8.20
CA GLN A 55 -6.83 -10.63 9.51
C GLN A 55 -5.98 -11.89 9.66
N GLU A 56 -5.95 -12.75 8.65
CA GLU A 56 -5.12 -13.96 8.66
C GLU A 56 -3.64 -13.63 8.82
N ALA A 57 -3.15 -12.60 8.13
CA ALA A 57 -1.76 -12.16 8.25
C ALA A 57 -1.44 -11.63 9.66
N ALA A 58 -2.39 -10.95 10.29
CA ALA A 58 -2.24 -10.43 11.65
C ALA A 58 -2.26 -11.54 12.70
N ASP A 59 -3.08 -12.57 12.50
CA ASP A 59 -3.19 -13.71 13.43
C ASP A 59 -1.95 -14.63 13.40
N GLN A 60 -1.17 -14.60 12.31
CA GLN A 60 0.06 -15.39 12.12
C GLN A 60 1.35 -14.67 12.54
N GLN A 61 1.25 -13.43 13.03
CA GLN A 61 2.38 -12.58 13.43
C GLN A 61 2.76 -12.76 14.90
#